data_AF-A0A7D9DHC0-F1
#
_entry.id   AF-A0A7D9DHC0-F1
#
_cell.length_a   1.000
_cell.length_b   1.000
_cell.length_c   1.000
_cell.angle_alpha   90.00
_cell.angle_beta   90.00
_cell.angle_gamma   90.00
#
_symmetry.space_group_name_H-M   'P 1'
#
loop_
_entity.id
_entity.type
_entity.pdbx_description
1 polymer ?
#
loop_
_entity_poly.entity_id
_entity_poly.type
_entity_poly.pdbx_seq_one_letter_code
_entity_poly.pdbx_strand_id
1 'polypeptide(L)'
;MSSKSSVSSNGSGTDNKAGQKKKGGGYLARQAKAKKTTVTEEELSAKESISPEDVLRLAKPTSDYLCDKKANIYGIEFTRFKIRDMDGGKTLFEIAKPDEFEFADDEDDEAIGDEIVEDDPNAGRFVRYKFSPEFLKLQTVGATVEFVVGDNPVSNFRMIERHFFQDKLLKTFDFSFGFCIPNSKNTCEHIYEFPSLSSEELQEMVDHPYEAKSDSFYFVDNKLIMHNKADYAYNG
;
A
#
# COMPACT_ATOMS: atom_id res chain seq x y z
N MET A 1 47.62 34.94 55.79
CA MET A 1 48.43 36.17 55.62
C MET A 1 47.94 36.88 54.37
N SER A 2 47.67 38.19 54.51
CA SER A 2 47.36 39.21 53.48
C SER A 2 45.97 39.12 52.81
N SER A 3 44.94 39.84 53.28
CA SER A 3 44.59 41.29 53.03
C SER A 3 44.14 41.54 51.58
N LYS A 4 43.07 42.27 51.21
CA LYS A 4 42.24 43.31 51.82
C LYS A 4 41.05 43.58 50.84
N SER A 5 39.89 44.03 51.35
CA SER A 5 38.92 45.07 50.85
C SER A 5 39.05 45.60 49.40
N SER A 6 38.01 45.95 48.59
CA SER A 6 36.76 46.73 48.83
C SER A 6 35.99 47.00 47.51
N VAL A 7 34.63 47.10 47.57
CA VAL A 7 33.71 48.14 47.02
C VAL A 7 33.47 48.34 45.48
N SER A 8 32.17 48.31 45.09
CA SER A 8 31.38 49.02 44.03
C SER A 8 31.84 49.01 42.55
N SER A 9 31.08 49.25 41.48
CA SER A 9 29.68 49.60 41.13
C SER A 9 29.53 49.47 39.59
N ASN A 10 28.29 49.47 39.08
CA ASN A 10 27.84 49.49 37.68
C ASN A 10 28.71 50.21 36.62
N GLY A 11 28.73 49.65 35.40
CA GLY A 11 29.13 50.34 34.17
C GLY A 11 28.87 49.50 32.91
N SER A 12 27.96 49.97 32.06
CA SER A 12 27.61 49.43 30.75
C SER A 12 28.75 49.55 29.73
N GLY A 13 28.94 48.55 28.87
CA GLY A 13 29.83 48.62 27.71
C GLY A 13 29.81 47.34 26.88
N THR A 14 29.41 47.48 25.63
CA THR A 14 29.31 46.50 24.54
C THR A 14 30.63 45.76 24.24
N ASP A 15 30.59 44.46 23.94
CA ASP A 15 31.31 43.91 22.79
C ASP A 15 30.95 42.45 22.41
N ASN A 16 31.04 42.23 21.10
CA ASN A 16 30.69 41.04 20.30
C ASN A 16 31.26 39.70 20.78
N LYS A 17 30.46 38.62 20.63
CA LYS A 17 30.95 37.33 20.10
C LYS A 17 29.82 36.52 19.44
N ALA A 18 30.01 36.30 18.13
CA ALA A 18 29.14 35.54 17.25
C ALA A 18 29.03 34.06 17.67
N GLY A 19 27.83 33.65 18.07
CA GLY A 19 27.44 32.25 18.25
C GLY A 19 26.83 31.69 16.96
N GLN A 20 27.42 30.61 16.47
CA GLN A 20 27.12 29.92 15.22
C GLN A 20 25.62 29.59 15.05
N LYS A 21 24.97 30.18 14.03
CA LYS A 21 23.72 29.65 13.48
C LYS A 21 24.01 28.31 12.81
N LYS A 22 23.49 27.21 13.37
CA LYS A 22 23.31 25.95 12.64
C LYS A 22 22.45 26.25 11.40
N LYS A 23 23.08 26.23 10.21
CA LYS A 23 22.38 26.37 8.94
C LYS A 23 21.45 25.16 8.78
N GLY A 24 20.16 25.38 9.02
CA GLY A 24 19.12 24.48 8.56
C GLY A 24 19.27 24.29 7.06
N GLY A 25 19.40 23.04 6.61
CA GLY A 25 19.49 22.69 5.20
C GLY A 25 18.30 23.32 4.47
N GLY A 26 18.59 24.23 3.54
CA GLY A 26 17.58 25.01 2.84
C GLY A 26 16.57 24.13 2.11
N TYR A 27 15.37 24.65 1.90
CA TYR A 27 14.28 24.03 1.14
C TYR A 27 14.75 23.40 -0.18
N LEU A 28 15.68 24.05 -0.89
CA LEU A 28 16.31 23.57 -2.11
C LEU A 28 17.19 22.32 -1.92
N ALA A 29 17.89 22.19 -0.78
CA ALA A 29 18.66 20.99 -0.43
C ALA A 29 17.76 19.81 -0.03
N ARG A 30 16.58 20.10 0.55
CA ARG A 30 15.54 19.08 0.81
C ARG A 30 14.91 18.60 -0.51
N GLN A 31 14.60 19.50 -1.44
CA GLN A 31 14.13 19.14 -2.80
C GLN A 31 15.17 18.37 -3.62
N ALA A 32 16.47 18.73 -3.51
CA ALA A 32 17.55 18.05 -4.21
C ALA A 32 17.86 16.65 -3.64
N LYS A 33 17.65 16.42 -2.33
CA LYS A 33 17.70 15.07 -1.74
C LYS A 33 16.49 14.21 -2.11
N ALA A 34 15.30 14.82 -2.18
CA ALA A 34 14.06 14.14 -2.61
C ALA A 34 14.14 13.66 -4.07
N LYS A 35 14.75 14.45 -4.97
CA LYS A 35 15.00 14.06 -6.37
C LYS A 35 16.00 12.90 -6.54
N LYS A 36 16.75 12.51 -5.50
CA LYS A 36 17.71 11.40 -5.54
C LYS A 36 17.16 10.10 -4.95
N THR A 37 15.91 10.10 -4.49
CA THR A 37 15.29 8.98 -3.75
C THR A 37 14.08 8.37 -4.43
N THR A 38 13.44 9.03 -5.38
CA THR A 38 12.33 8.47 -6.17
C THR A 38 12.85 7.60 -7.31
N VAL A 39 12.12 6.53 -7.63
CA VAL A 39 12.41 5.63 -8.78
C VAL A 39 11.27 5.72 -9.78
N THR A 40 11.57 5.58 -11.07
CA THR A 40 10.52 5.50 -12.10
C THR A 40 10.08 4.06 -12.33
N GLU A 41 8.89 3.89 -12.92
CA GLU A 41 8.38 2.58 -13.29
C GLU A 41 9.30 1.87 -14.29
N GLU A 42 9.80 2.60 -15.28
CA GLU A 42 10.70 2.06 -16.32
C GLU A 42 12.01 1.57 -15.71
N GLU A 43 12.54 2.28 -14.71
CA GLU A 43 13.73 1.86 -13.96
C GLU A 43 13.49 0.56 -13.18
N LEU A 44 12.27 0.33 -12.68
CA LEU A 44 11.92 -0.90 -11.97
C LEU A 44 11.67 -2.06 -12.93
N SER A 45 10.94 -1.83 -14.02
CA SER A 45 10.65 -2.85 -15.03
C SER A 45 11.90 -3.35 -15.75
N ALA A 46 12.99 -2.57 -15.77
CA ALA A 46 14.29 -2.99 -16.30
C ALA A 46 15.12 -3.87 -15.34
N LYS A 47 14.68 -4.06 -14.09
CA LYS A 47 15.41 -4.88 -13.11
C LYS A 47 15.10 -6.35 -13.27
N GLU A 48 16.09 -7.19 -12.97
CA GLU A 48 15.91 -8.64 -12.86
C GLU A 48 14.96 -9.04 -11.70
N SER A 49 15.02 -8.28 -10.59
CA SER A 49 14.16 -8.49 -9.43
C SER A 49 13.86 -7.15 -8.77
N ILE A 50 12.60 -6.96 -8.37
CA ILE A 50 12.12 -5.76 -7.67
C ILE A 50 11.99 -6.09 -6.18
N SER A 51 12.54 -5.21 -5.35
CA SER A 51 12.55 -5.34 -3.89
C SER A 51 11.45 -4.49 -3.21
N PRO A 52 11.12 -4.74 -1.94
CA PRO A 52 10.23 -3.86 -1.17
C PRO A 52 10.71 -2.40 -1.14
N GLU A 53 12.01 -2.17 -1.00
CA GLU A 53 12.63 -0.85 -0.95
C GLU A 53 12.51 -0.09 -2.28
N ASP A 54 12.32 -0.81 -3.38
CA ASP A 54 12.09 -0.22 -4.69
C ASP A 54 10.68 0.37 -4.80
N VAL A 55 9.65 -0.40 -4.46
CA VAL A 55 8.26 0.07 -4.56
C VAL A 55 7.94 1.16 -3.54
N LEU A 56 8.62 1.18 -2.39
CA LEU A 56 8.49 2.25 -1.40
C LEU A 56 8.94 3.62 -1.94
N ARG A 57 9.77 3.64 -2.98
CA ARG A 57 10.30 4.85 -3.63
C ARG A 57 9.45 5.33 -4.82
N LEU A 58 8.38 4.62 -5.17
CA LEU A 58 7.45 5.05 -6.22
C LEU A 58 6.67 6.30 -5.79
N ALA A 59 6.75 7.36 -6.59
CA ALA A 59 6.06 8.61 -6.30
C ALA A 59 4.60 8.62 -6.79
N LYS A 60 4.24 7.71 -7.69
CA LYS A 60 2.98 7.66 -8.42
C LYS A 60 2.50 6.21 -8.55
N PRO A 61 1.21 5.96 -8.82
CA PRO A 61 0.76 4.62 -9.18
C PRO A 61 1.44 4.20 -10.49
N THR A 62 1.72 2.90 -10.65
CA THR A 62 2.30 2.43 -11.91
C THR A 62 1.22 2.29 -12.99
N SER A 63 1.63 2.49 -14.24
CA SER A 63 0.75 2.36 -15.40
C SER A 63 0.53 0.89 -15.78
N ASP A 64 1.57 0.08 -15.65
CA ASP A 64 1.56 -1.35 -15.96
C ASP A 64 1.96 -2.19 -14.74
N TYR A 65 1.86 -3.51 -14.88
CA TYR A 65 2.31 -4.47 -13.89
C TYR A 65 3.83 -4.62 -13.89
N LEU A 66 4.39 -4.74 -12.70
CA LEU A 66 5.84 -4.83 -12.46
C LEU A 66 6.35 -6.29 -12.46
N CYS A 67 5.45 -7.27 -12.63
CA CYS A 67 5.81 -8.68 -12.76
C CYS A 67 4.75 -9.44 -13.56
N ASP A 68 5.20 -10.47 -14.27
CA ASP A 68 4.35 -11.45 -14.96
C ASP A 68 3.64 -12.37 -13.96
N LYS A 69 2.50 -12.97 -14.33
CA LYS A 69 1.80 -13.97 -13.49
C LYS A 69 2.70 -15.18 -13.17
N LYS A 70 3.61 -15.54 -14.06
CA LYS A 70 4.60 -16.62 -13.87
C LYS A 70 5.60 -16.34 -12.75
N ALA A 71 5.72 -15.10 -12.27
CA ALA A 71 6.53 -14.78 -11.10
C ALA A 71 5.97 -15.42 -9.81
N ASN A 72 4.67 -15.73 -9.78
CA ASN A 72 4.03 -16.47 -8.69
C ASN A 72 4.33 -17.98 -8.77
N ILE A 73 5.59 -18.34 -8.57
CA ILE A 73 6.06 -19.74 -8.53
C ILE A 73 5.59 -20.49 -7.27
N TYR A 74 4.94 -19.80 -6.34
CA TYR A 74 4.48 -20.34 -5.06
C TYR A 74 3.03 -20.81 -5.09
N GLY A 75 2.33 -20.64 -6.22
CA GLY A 75 0.92 -20.99 -6.33
C GLY A 75 0.05 -20.24 -5.33
N ILE A 76 0.39 -18.99 -5.00
CA ILE A 76 -0.41 -18.18 -4.08
C ILE A 76 -1.67 -17.72 -4.80
N GLU A 77 -2.84 -18.05 -4.26
CA GLU A 77 -4.10 -17.65 -4.84
C GLU A 77 -5.07 -17.14 -3.78
N PHE A 78 -5.53 -15.91 -3.95
CA PHE A 78 -6.56 -15.31 -3.11
C PHE A 78 -7.92 -15.87 -3.47
N THR A 79 -8.60 -16.47 -2.49
CA THR A 79 -9.88 -17.16 -2.64
C THR A 79 -11.02 -16.40 -1.99
N ARG A 80 -10.74 -15.58 -0.96
CA ARG A 80 -11.76 -14.71 -0.34
C ARG A 80 -11.15 -13.40 0.13
N PHE A 81 -11.90 -12.32 -0.03
CA PHE A 81 -11.54 -11.02 0.47
C PHE A 81 -12.78 -10.35 1.07
N LYS A 82 -12.66 -9.89 2.32
CA LYS A 82 -13.74 -9.26 3.08
C LYS A 82 -13.24 -8.02 3.79
N ILE A 83 -13.96 -6.91 3.68
CA ILE A 83 -13.70 -5.67 4.42
C ILE A 83 -14.85 -5.46 5.41
N ARG A 84 -14.51 -5.19 6.67
CA ARG A 84 -15.46 -4.73 7.69
C ARG A 84 -15.03 -3.42 8.32
N ASP A 85 -16.01 -2.61 8.69
CA ASP A 85 -15.85 -1.51 9.63
C ASP A 85 -15.51 -2.09 11.02
N MET A 86 -14.42 -1.62 11.64
CA MET A 86 -13.99 -2.10 12.95
C MET A 86 -14.77 -1.46 14.10
N ASP A 87 -15.36 -0.28 13.90
CA ASP A 87 -16.13 0.42 14.93
C ASP A 87 -17.56 -0.11 15.00
N GLY A 88 -18.22 -0.23 13.84
CA GLY A 88 -19.61 -0.71 13.73
C GLY A 88 -19.77 -2.20 13.44
N GLY A 89 -18.70 -2.91 13.08
CA GLY A 89 -18.73 -4.35 12.73
C GLY A 89 -19.42 -4.68 11.39
N LYS A 90 -19.90 -3.67 10.66
CA LYS A 90 -20.62 -3.84 9.38
C LYS A 90 -19.65 -4.36 8.31
N THR A 91 -20.07 -5.38 7.56
CA THR A 91 -19.34 -5.81 6.35
C THR A 91 -19.59 -4.80 5.23
N LEU A 92 -18.51 -4.21 4.72
CA LEU A 92 -18.53 -3.16 3.70
C LEU A 92 -18.35 -3.75 2.29
N PHE A 93 -17.60 -4.84 2.18
CA PHE A 93 -17.33 -5.53 0.93
C PHE A 93 -17.00 -6.99 1.22
N GLU A 94 -17.43 -7.89 0.34
CA GLU A 94 -17.04 -9.29 0.39
C GLU A 94 -17.08 -9.90 -1.02
N ILE A 95 -16.03 -10.63 -1.37
CA ILE A 95 -15.95 -11.44 -2.59
C ILE A 95 -15.28 -12.76 -2.23
N ALA A 96 -15.80 -13.85 -2.78
CA ALA A 96 -15.21 -15.17 -2.71
C ALA A 96 -15.19 -15.76 -4.12
N LYS A 97 -14.11 -16.46 -4.45
CA LYS A 97 -14.11 -17.36 -5.59
C LYS A 97 -15.06 -18.52 -5.27
N PRO A 98 -15.83 -19.02 -6.25
CA PRO A 98 -16.56 -20.28 -6.08
C PRO A 98 -15.56 -21.36 -5.67
N ASP A 99 -15.89 -22.17 -4.67
CA ASP A 99 -15.03 -23.28 -4.28
C ASP A 99 -14.98 -24.30 -5.43
N GLU A 100 -13.82 -24.48 -6.07
CA GLU A 100 -13.64 -25.47 -7.15
C GLU A 100 -13.96 -26.91 -6.70
N PHE A 101 -14.02 -27.15 -5.38
CA PHE A 101 -14.37 -28.44 -4.78
C PHE A 101 -15.88 -28.72 -4.68
N GLU A 102 -16.76 -27.75 -4.96
CA GLU A 102 -18.22 -27.96 -4.91
C GLU A 102 -18.83 -28.39 -6.26
N PHE A 103 -18.04 -28.47 -7.34
CA PHE A 103 -18.52 -28.87 -8.68
C PHE A 103 -17.87 -30.17 -9.22
N ALA A 104 -17.51 -31.09 -8.33
CA ALA A 104 -16.96 -32.41 -8.72
C ALA A 104 -18.03 -33.51 -8.89
N ASP A 105 -19.31 -33.20 -8.71
CA ASP A 105 -20.43 -34.10 -8.99
C ASP A 105 -21.57 -33.27 -9.58
N ASP A 106 -21.61 -33.11 -10.91
CA ASP A 106 -22.82 -33.13 -11.72
C ASP A 106 -22.44 -32.83 -13.18
N GLU A 107 -22.45 -33.88 -14.01
CA GLU A 107 -22.54 -33.79 -15.46
C GLU A 107 -23.89 -33.16 -15.83
N ASP A 108 -23.97 -31.82 -15.88
CA ASP A 108 -24.97 -31.14 -16.71
C ASP A 108 -24.46 -29.73 -17.09
N ASP A 109 -23.80 -29.71 -18.25
CA ASP A 109 -23.28 -28.55 -18.93
C ASP A 109 -24.44 -27.75 -19.54
N GLU A 110 -25.05 -26.83 -18.78
CA GLU A 110 -25.70 -25.61 -19.31
C GLU A 110 -25.84 -24.54 -18.21
N ALA A 111 -24.89 -23.61 -18.11
CA ALA A 111 -25.10 -22.32 -17.46
C ALA A 111 -24.30 -21.18 -18.13
N ILE A 112 -25.02 -20.43 -18.96
CA ILE A 112 -24.99 -18.97 -19.15
C ILE A 112 -23.60 -18.34 -19.36
N GLY A 113 -23.37 -17.95 -20.62
CA GLY A 113 -22.16 -17.31 -21.09
C GLY A 113 -21.72 -16.09 -20.28
N ASP A 114 -20.52 -16.19 -19.72
CA ASP A 114 -19.54 -15.13 -19.82
C ASP A 114 -18.57 -15.55 -20.93
N GLU A 115 -18.38 -14.70 -21.93
CA GLU A 115 -17.20 -14.79 -22.78
C GLU A 115 -15.99 -14.62 -21.85
N ILE A 116 -15.45 -15.73 -21.34
CA ILE A 116 -14.11 -15.73 -20.76
C ILE A 116 -13.21 -15.36 -21.93
N VAL A 117 -12.83 -14.09 -21.97
CA VAL A 117 -11.74 -13.61 -22.80
C VAL A 117 -10.48 -14.29 -22.25
N GLU A 118 -10.24 -15.54 -22.65
CA GLU A 118 -9.12 -16.38 -22.20
C GLU A 118 -7.74 -15.81 -22.57
N ASP A 119 -7.69 -14.63 -23.18
CA ASP A 119 -6.48 -14.02 -23.71
C ASP A 119 -6.11 -12.67 -23.05
N ASP A 120 -6.74 -12.28 -21.93
CA ASP A 120 -6.20 -11.17 -21.12
C ASP A 120 -5.09 -11.69 -20.18
N PRO A 121 -3.81 -11.41 -20.45
CA PRO A 121 -2.70 -11.82 -19.58
C PRO A 121 -2.83 -11.27 -18.15
N ASN A 122 -3.64 -10.22 -17.94
CA ASN A 122 -3.85 -9.57 -16.65
C ASN A 122 -5.19 -9.90 -15.98
N ALA A 123 -5.99 -10.80 -16.56
CA ALA A 123 -7.28 -11.21 -15.99
C ALA A 123 -7.15 -11.55 -14.49
N GLY A 124 -8.05 -11.01 -13.67
CA GLY A 124 -8.09 -11.23 -12.22
C GLY A 124 -7.08 -10.45 -11.36
N ARG A 125 -6.22 -9.60 -11.96
CA ARG A 125 -5.25 -8.76 -11.22
C ARG A 125 -5.73 -7.33 -10.97
N PHE A 126 -6.89 -6.96 -11.51
CA PHE A 126 -7.50 -5.65 -11.36
C PHE A 126 -8.87 -5.74 -10.68
N VAL A 127 -9.13 -4.89 -9.70
CA VAL A 127 -10.44 -4.80 -9.04
C VAL A 127 -10.94 -3.35 -9.06
N ARG A 128 -12.19 -3.16 -9.48
CA ARG A 128 -12.87 -1.86 -9.43
C ARG A 128 -13.82 -1.81 -8.25
N TYR A 129 -13.52 -0.96 -7.27
CA TYR A 129 -14.35 -0.79 -6.09
C TYR A 129 -15.33 0.36 -6.25
N LYS A 130 -16.57 0.13 -5.81
CA LYS A 130 -17.59 1.17 -5.68
C LYS A 130 -18.09 1.21 -4.25
N PHE A 131 -17.73 2.27 -3.54
CA PHE A 131 -18.10 2.53 -2.16
C PHE A 131 -19.00 3.78 -2.06
N SER A 132 -19.74 3.88 -0.97
CA SER A 132 -20.46 5.09 -0.60
C SER A 132 -19.51 6.14 0.01
N PRO A 133 -19.87 7.44 0.03
CA PRO A 133 -19.05 8.49 0.64
C PRO A 133 -18.71 8.25 2.12
N GLU A 134 -19.59 7.56 2.86
CA GLU A 134 -19.38 7.22 4.27
C GLU A 134 -18.14 6.34 4.50
N PHE A 135 -17.68 5.60 3.48
CA PHE A 135 -16.47 4.78 3.56
C PHE A 135 -15.24 5.63 3.90
N LEU A 136 -15.11 6.82 3.30
CA LEU A 136 -13.97 7.71 3.53
C LEU A 136 -13.95 8.33 4.93
N LYS A 137 -15.06 8.24 5.68
CA LYS A 137 -15.17 8.77 7.05
C LYS A 137 -14.79 7.74 8.12
N LEU A 138 -14.58 6.48 7.73
CA LEU A 138 -14.16 5.43 8.64
C LEU A 138 -12.74 5.70 9.16
N GLN A 139 -12.50 5.38 10.44
CA GLN A 139 -11.16 5.49 11.02
C GLN A 139 -10.35 4.23 10.77
N THR A 140 -10.99 3.07 10.90
CA THR A 140 -10.31 1.78 10.84
C THR A 140 -11.20 0.74 10.19
N VAL A 141 -10.62 -0.03 9.26
CA VAL A 141 -11.28 -1.20 8.67
C VAL A 141 -10.39 -2.43 8.85
N GLY A 142 -11.03 -3.58 9.02
CA GLY A 142 -10.38 -4.88 9.01
C GLY A 142 -10.61 -5.54 7.66
N ALA A 143 -9.53 -5.92 6.97
CA ALA A 143 -9.60 -6.71 5.76
C ALA A 143 -9.17 -8.15 6.05
N THR A 144 -10.12 -9.08 6.00
CA THR A 144 -9.86 -10.51 6.10
C THR A 144 -9.60 -11.06 4.71
N VAL A 145 -8.50 -11.79 4.56
CA VAL A 145 -8.07 -12.40 3.30
C VAL A 145 -7.88 -13.90 3.52
N GLU A 146 -8.49 -14.71 2.67
CA GLU A 146 -8.21 -16.15 2.57
C GLU A 146 -7.45 -16.43 1.28
N PHE A 147 -6.42 -17.25 1.37
CA PHE A 147 -5.60 -17.63 0.24
C PHE A 147 -5.03 -19.04 0.40
N VAL A 148 -4.78 -19.69 -0.73
CA VAL A 148 -4.08 -20.98 -0.77
C VAL A 148 -2.63 -20.76 -1.17
N VAL A 149 -1.77 -21.69 -0.78
CA VAL A 149 -0.36 -21.75 -1.15
C VAL A 149 -0.08 -23.11 -1.77
N GLY A 150 0.70 -23.13 -2.86
CA GLY A 150 1.12 -24.34 -3.55
C GLY A 150 2.14 -25.17 -2.77
N ASP A 151 2.90 -25.98 -3.50
CA ASP A 151 3.85 -26.95 -2.97
C ASP A 151 5.14 -26.32 -2.41
N ASN A 152 5.52 -25.15 -2.92
CA ASN A 152 6.71 -24.44 -2.47
C ASN A 152 6.48 -23.71 -1.14
N PRO A 153 7.40 -23.83 -0.16
CA PRO A 153 7.31 -23.08 1.09
C PRO A 153 7.43 -21.59 0.85
N VAL A 154 6.62 -20.83 1.57
CA VAL A 154 6.58 -19.38 1.48
C VAL A 154 7.10 -18.77 2.78
N SER A 155 8.30 -18.19 2.69
CA SER A 155 8.95 -17.44 3.77
C SER A 155 8.83 -15.93 3.56
N ASN A 156 8.69 -15.19 4.67
CA ASN A 156 8.69 -13.73 4.67
C ASN A 156 7.67 -13.13 3.70
N PHE A 157 6.47 -13.70 3.65
CA PHE A 157 5.42 -13.18 2.77
C PHE A 157 4.97 -11.82 3.27
N ARG A 158 5.08 -10.82 2.40
CA ARG A 158 4.86 -9.41 2.71
C ARG A 158 4.07 -8.75 1.60
N MET A 159 3.16 -7.86 1.95
CA MET A 159 2.45 -7.01 1.02
C MET A 159 2.71 -5.54 1.33
N ILE A 160 3.07 -4.79 0.31
CA ILE A 160 3.10 -3.33 0.34
C ILE A 160 1.99 -2.83 -0.55
N GLU A 161 1.03 -2.12 0.02
CA GLU A 161 -0.07 -1.52 -0.71
C GLU A 161 0.03 0.01 -0.66
N ARG A 162 -0.04 0.66 -1.82
CA ARG A 162 0.11 2.10 -1.93
C ARG A 162 -1.13 2.68 -2.57
N HIS A 163 -1.78 3.62 -1.88
CA HIS A 163 -2.98 4.32 -2.34
C HIS A 163 -2.63 5.72 -2.81
N PHE A 164 -3.14 6.11 -3.96
CA PHE A 164 -2.91 7.40 -4.59
C PHE A 164 -4.24 8.03 -4.99
N PHE A 165 -4.29 9.36 -4.99
CA PHE A 165 -5.36 10.13 -5.61
C PHE A 165 -4.72 11.20 -6.49
N GLN A 166 -5.04 11.21 -7.78
CA GLN A 166 -4.42 12.12 -8.77
C GLN A 166 -2.89 12.16 -8.67
N ASP A 167 -2.25 10.98 -8.69
CA ASP A 167 -0.80 10.78 -8.54
C ASP A 167 -0.19 11.20 -7.18
N LYS A 168 -0.97 11.72 -6.23
CA LYS A 168 -0.52 12.04 -4.87
C LYS A 168 -0.70 10.81 -3.97
N LEU A 169 0.38 10.36 -3.35
CA LEU A 169 0.35 9.29 -2.35
C LEU A 169 -0.54 9.71 -1.17
N LEU A 170 -1.60 8.95 -0.91
CA LEU A 170 -2.47 9.09 0.25
C LEU A 170 -1.88 8.34 1.46
N LYS A 171 -1.56 7.06 1.25
CA LYS A 171 -1.08 6.17 2.32
C LYS A 171 -0.33 4.99 1.74
N THR A 172 0.66 4.50 2.49
CA THR A 172 1.27 3.19 2.28
C THR A 172 0.91 2.30 3.44
N PHE A 173 0.43 1.11 3.15
CA PHE A 173 0.26 0.01 4.07
C PHE A 173 1.33 -1.05 3.80
N ASP A 174 1.88 -1.62 4.85
CA ASP A 174 3.00 -2.54 4.79
C ASP A 174 2.76 -3.66 5.80
N PHE A 175 2.30 -4.80 5.30
CA PHE A 175 1.88 -5.92 6.12
C PHE A 175 2.77 -7.12 5.88
N SER A 176 3.07 -7.85 6.96
CA SER A 176 3.77 -9.13 6.89
C SER A 176 2.79 -10.24 7.26
N PHE A 177 2.59 -11.18 6.34
CA PHE A 177 1.85 -12.41 6.60
C PHE A 177 2.71 -13.41 7.38
N GLY A 178 4.03 -13.38 7.17
CA GLY A 178 4.98 -14.28 7.81
C GLY A 178 5.22 -15.56 7.02
N PHE A 179 5.28 -16.71 7.71
CA PHE A 179 5.47 -18.02 7.09
C PHE A 179 4.11 -18.63 6.74
N CYS A 180 3.96 -19.11 5.50
CA CYS A 180 2.76 -19.82 5.07
C CYS A 180 3.09 -21.29 4.80
N ILE A 181 2.22 -22.18 5.28
CA ILE A 181 2.42 -23.63 5.19
C ILE A 181 2.17 -24.06 3.73
N PRO A 182 3.05 -24.89 3.12
CA PRO A 182 2.79 -25.46 1.80
C PRO A 182 1.47 -26.24 1.74
N ASN A 183 0.83 -26.27 0.57
CA ASN A 183 -0.41 -27.01 0.30
C ASN A 183 -1.50 -26.76 1.35
N SER A 184 -1.67 -25.50 1.74
CA SER A 184 -2.61 -25.13 2.80
C SER A 184 -3.43 -23.90 2.44
N LYS A 185 -4.61 -23.81 3.06
CA LYS A 185 -5.42 -22.59 3.09
C LYS A 185 -5.04 -21.77 4.32
N ASN A 186 -4.78 -20.49 4.10
CA ASN A 186 -4.34 -19.53 5.10
C ASN A 186 -5.36 -18.40 5.19
N THR A 187 -5.52 -17.85 6.39
CA THR A 187 -6.36 -16.69 6.64
C THR A 187 -5.54 -15.64 7.36
N CYS A 188 -5.56 -14.41 6.86
CA CYS A 188 -4.92 -13.26 7.47
C CYS A 188 -5.94 -12.13 7.63
N GLU A 189 -5.78 -11.33 8.67
CA GLU A 189 -6.51 -10.10 8.84
C GLU A 189 -5.55 -8.92 8.94
N HIS A 190 -5.71 -7.97 8.03
CA HIS A 190 -4.98 -6.72 8.02
C HIS A 190 -5.86 -5.60 8.55
N ILE A 191 -5.31 -4.79 9.46
CA ILE A 191 -5.98 -3.63 10.01
C ILE A 191 -5.48 -2.39 9.30
N TYR A 192 -6.41 -1.67 8.67
CA TYR A 192 -6.13 -0.46 7.91
C TYR A 192 -6.59 0.75 8.70
N GLU A 193 -5.63 1.60 9.09
CA GLU A 193 -5.90 2.91 9.67
C GLU A 193 -5.91 3.96 8.56
N PHE A 194 -7.06 4.60 8.36
CA PHE A 194 -7.24 5.55 7.27
C PHE A 194 -6.43 6.84 7.52
N PRO A 195 -5.92 7.48 6.45
CA PRO A 195 -5.31 8.79 6.59
C PRO A 195 -6.37 9.82 7.02
N SER A 196 -5.95 10.83 7.78
CA SER A 196 -6.81 11.98 8.04
C SER A 196 -6.89 12.84 6.78
N LEU A 197 -8.05 12.84 6.13
CA LEU A 197 -8.35 13.65 4.95
C LEU A 197 -9.15 14.88 5.36
N SER A 198 -8.87 16.03 4.72
CA SER A 198 -9.69 17.23 4.89
C SER A 198 -11.06 17.08 4.21
N SER A 199 -12.04 17.88 4.61
CA SER A 199 -13.37 17.86 3.96
C SER A 199 -13.32 18.16 2.46
N GLU A 200 -12.35 18.99 2.03
CA GLU A 200 -12.12 19.29 0.62
C GLU A 200 -11.59 18.06 -0.12
N GLU A 201 -10.55 17.39 0.41
CA GLU A 201 -10.00 16.16 -0.18
C GLU A 201 -11.05 15.03 -0.24
N LEU A 202 -11.88 14.89 0.80
CA LEU A 202 -12.98 13.94 0.81
C LEU A 202 -13.98 14.20 -0.33
N GLN A 203 -14.37 15.47 -0.51
CA GLN A 203 -15.30 15.85 -1.57
C GLN A 203 -14.67 15.64 -2.95
N GLU A 204 -13.40 16.01 -3.14
CA GLU A 204 -12.68 15.77 -4.40
C GLU A 204 -12.66 14.27 -4.75
N MET A 205 -12.40 13.38 -3.78
CA MET A 205 -12.41 11.94 -4.02
C MET A 205 -13.79 11.38 -4.37
N VAL A 206 -14.88 12.00 -3.88
CA VAL A 206 -16.26 11.64 -4.26
C VAL A 206 -16.58 12.12 -5.68
N ASP A 207 -16.14 13.34 -6.02
CA ASP A 207 -16.44 13.98 -7.31
C ASP A 207 -15.64 13.39 -8.49
N HIS A 208 -14.51 12.72 -8.21
CA HIS A 208 -13.60 12.16 -9.20
C HIS A 208 -13.48 10.62 -9.08
N PRO A 209 -14.53 9.87 -9.46
CA PRO A 209 -14.53 8.41 -9.36
C PRO A 209 -13.40 7.79 -10.20
N TYR A 210 -12.76 6.77 -9.65
CA TYR A 210 -11.67 5.99 -10.26
C TYR A 210 -10.34 6.75 -10.48
N GLU A 211 -10.23 7.99 -9.98
CA GLU A 211 -8.95 8.71 -9.90
C GLU A 211 -8.16 8.34 -8.63
N ALA A 212 -8.83 7.78 -7.63
CA ALA A 212 -8.19 7.05 -6.56
C ALA A 212 -7.78 5.66 -7.06
N LYS A 213 -6.51 5.30 -6.88
CA LYS A 213 -5.90 4.06 -7.37
C LYS A 213 -5.01 3.44 -6.31
N SER A 214 -4.81 2.13 -6.38
CA SER A 214 -3.81 1.46 -5.56
C SER A 214 -3.01 0.42 -6.32
N ASP A 215 -1.76 0.27 -5.89
CA ASP A 215 -0.90 -0.85 -6.25
C ASP A 215 -0.63 -1.71 -5.01
N SER A 216 -0.96 -2.99 -5.10
CA SER A 216 -0.67 -4.00 -4.07
C SER A 216 0.46 -4.91 -4.58
N PHE A 217 1.65 -4.74 -4.00
CA PHE A 217 2.86 -5.48 -4.34
C PHE A 217 3.10 -6.58 -3.31
N TYR A 218 3.26 -7.82 -3.77
CA TYR A 218 3.45 -8.98 -2.91
C TYR A 218 4.86 -9.55 -3.09
N PHE A 219 5.53 -9.81 -1.97
CA PHE A 219 6.90 -10.24 -1.92
C PHE A 219 7.04 -11.54 -1.15
N VAL A 220 7.88 -12.45 -1.65
CA VAL A 220 8.39 -13.60 -0.91
C VAL A 220 9.91 -13.48 -0.91
N ASP A 221 10.52 -13.54 0.27
CA ASP A 221 11.96 -13.31 0.48
C ASP A 221 12.51 -12.07 -0.26
N ASN A 222 11.77 -10.94 -0.14
CA ASN A 222 12.08 -9.64 -0.73
C ASN A 222 12.13 -9.62 -2.27
N LYS A 223 11.52 -10.59 -2.95
CA LYS A 223 11.35 -10.60 -4.41
C LYS A 223 9.88 -10.44 -4.75
N LEU A 224 9.57 -9.51 -5.65
CA LEU A 224 8.21 -9.30 -6.15
C LEU A 224 7.72 -10.55 -6.89
N ILE A 225 6.59 -11.10 -6.45
CA ILE A 225 5.97 -12.30 -7.06
C ILE A 225 4.59 -12.05 -7.64
N MET A 226 3.86 -11.06 -7.12
CA MET A 226 2.55 -10.67 -7.61
C MET A 226 2.40 -9.15 -7.46
N HIS A 227 1.63 -8.58 -8.37
CA HIS A 227 1.26 -7.18 -8.34
C HIS A 227 -0.19 -7.08 -8.80
N ASN A 228 -1.06 -6.60 -7.91
CA ASN A 228 -2.48 -6.36 -8.20
C ASN A 228 -2.76 -4.86 -8.16
N LYS A 229 -3.78 -4.44 -8.91
CA LYS A 229 -4.18 -3.06 -9.06
C LYS A 229 -5.65 -2.89 -8.70
N ALA A 230 -6.01 -1.69 -8.24
CA ALA A 230 -7.41 -1.33 -8.08
C ALA A 230 -7.66 0.15 -8.33
N ASP A 231 -8.90 0.48 -8.67
CA ASP A 231 -9.43 1.83 -8.66
C ASP A 231 -10.70 1.93 -7.81
N TYR A 232 -10.98 3.14 -7.34
CA TYR A 232 -12.02 3.37 -6.32
C TYR A 232 -12.94 4.51 -6.74
N ALA A 233 -14.24 4.27 -6.64
CA ALA A 233 -15.26 5.31 -6.65
C ALA A 233 -15.92 5.39 -5.27
N TYR A 234 -16.18 6.61 -4.80
CA TYR A 234 -16.80 6.88 -3.49
C TYR A 234 -18.17 7.56 -3.63
N ASN A 235 -18.77 7.51 -4.81
CA ASN A 235 -20.06 8.13 -5.14
C ASN A 235 -21.21 7.10 -5.24
N GLY A 236 -21.03 5.93 -4.63
CA GLY A 236 -22.02 4.85 -4.62
C GLY A 236 -23.20 5.07 -3.68
#